data_AF-A0A0R2I061-F1
#
_entry.id   AF-A0A0R2I061-F1
#
_cell.length_a   1.000
_cell.length_b   1.000
_cell.length_c   1.000
_cell.angle_alpha   90.00
_cell.angle_beta   90.00
_cell.angle_gamma   90.00
#
_symmetry.space_group_name_H-M   'P 1'
#
loop_
_entity.id
_entity.type
_entity.pdbx_description
1 polymer ?
#
loop_
_entity_poly.entity_id
_entity_poly.type
_entity_poly.pdbx_seq_one_letter_code
_entity_poly.pdbx_strand_id
1 'polypeptide(L)'
;MSGGALAPGAGAIAGAGATVGAGALAHGGLVFSNTIQNGMDNIQQMQSSGGGRVQPVGNMSEFFKSKFGKKLKDCSNKTSKMVDGQSVYTVTEKTNIPGLKKGDQFYLDGLHKDHIEVFDKRGNIKDVLNLDGTSNPQKFKNAMGRTIK
;
A
#
# COMPACT_ATOMS: atom_id res chain seq x y z
N MET A 1 -63.95 -13.57 35.95
CA MET A 1 -63.85 -12.33 35.14
C MET A 1 -62.42 -12.25 34.63
N SER A 2 -62.18 -12.76 33.41
CA SER A 2 -60.86 -12.84 32.78
C SER A 2 -60.71 -11.65 31.84
N GLY A 3 -59.72 -10.80 32.09
CA GLY A 3 -59.49 -9.57 31.35
C GLY A 3 -58.65 -9.78 30.09
N GLY A 4 -59.05 -9.08 29.03
CA GLY A 4 -58.15 -8.27 28.20
C GLY A 4 -57.31 -8.99 27.15
N ALA A 5 -57.86 -9.12 25.95
CA ALA A 5 -57.11 -9.38 24.71
C ALA A 5 -56.52 -8.07 24.15
N LEU A 6 -55.25 -8.09 23.73
CA LEU A 6 -54.70 -7.17 22.73
C LEU A 6 -53.72 -7.95 21.83
N ALA A 7 -53.94 -7.79 20.53
CA ALA A 7 -53.34 -8.54 19.44
C ALA A 7 -51.89 -8.15 19.13
N PRO A 8 -51.05 -9.07 18.60
CA PRO A 8 -49.80 -8.72 17.94
C PRO A 8 -50.07 -8.25 16.50
N GLY A 9 -49.68 -7.01 16.21
CA GLY A 9 -49.66 -6.45 14.85
C GLY A 9 -48.51 -7.03 14.02
N ALA A 10 -48.87 -7.52 12.84
CA ALA A 10 -47.98 -8.01 11.80
C ALA A 10 -47.12 -6.91 11.17
N GLY A 11 -45.91 -7.25 10.74
CA GLY A 11 -45.02 -6.37 9.99
C GLY A 11 -43.88 -7.10 9.29
N ALA A 12 -44.19 -7.61 8.09
CA ALA A 12 -43.33 -7.93 6.95
C ALA A 12 -42.28 -9.07 7.04
N ILE A 13 -42.64 -10.12 6.31
CA ILE A 13 -41.80 -11.15 5.68
C ILE A 13 -41.07 -10.60 4.44
N ALA A 14 -39.81 -11.00 4.23
CA ALA A 14 -39.12 -11.24 2.95
C ALA A 14 -37.63 -11.48 3.28
N GLY A 15 -36.96 -12.57 2.94
CA GLY A 15 -37.28 -13.77 2.18
C GLY A 15 -35.98 -14.56 2.00
N ALA A 16 -36.09 -15.88 1.79
CA ALA A 16 -35.06 -16.85 1.41
C ALA A 16 -33.88 -17.01 2.40
N GLY A 17 -33.69 -18.11 3.13
CA GLY A 17 -33.94 -19.50 2.79
C GLY A 17 -32.62 -20.19 2.49
N ALA A 18 -32.07 -20.94 3.45
CA ALA A 18 -31.29 -22.16 3.20
C ALA A 18 -31.12 -22.92 4.52
N THR A 19 -31.72 -24.11 4.57
CA THR A 19 -31.50 -25.14 5.58
C THR A 19 -30.57 -26.22 4.99
N VAL A 20 -29.84 -26.88 5.89
CA VAL A 20 -29.19 -28.21 5.82
C VAL A 20 -28.14 -28.53 4.74
N GLY A 21 -27.03 -29.12 5.19
CA GLY A 21 -26.12 -29.87 4.32
C GLY A 21 -24.82 -30.26 5.02
N ALA A 22 -24.84 -31.35 5.79
CA ALA A 22 -23.62 -32.05 6.17
C ALA A 22 -22.94 -32.61 4.91
N GLY A 23 -21.69 -32.24 4.67
CA GLY A 23 -20.87 -32.76 3.58
C GLY A 23 -19.41 -32.51 3.86
N ALA A 24 -18.71 -33.51 4.40
CA ALA A 24 -17.26 -33.54 4.42
C ALA A 24 -16.75 -33.89 3.02
N LEU A 25 -16.03 -32.97 2.38
CA LEU A 25 -15.19 -33.19 1.19
C LEU A 25 -13.98 -32.25 1.38
N ALA A 26 -12.83 -32.78 1.79
CA ALA A 26 -11.74 -33.23 0.93
C ALA A 26 -10.99 -32.07 0.25
N HIS A 27 -9.66 -32.08 0.42
CA HIS A 27 -8.67 -31.13 -0.09
C HIS A 27 -9.00 -30.50 -1.46
N GLY A 28 -8.82 -29.18 -1.55
CA GLY A 28 -8.51 -28.52 -2.82
C GLY A 28 -9.25 -27.22 -3.09
N GLY A 29 -8.68 -26.10 -2.62
CA GLY A 29 -8.88 -24.78 -3.22
C GLY A 29 -10.09 -23.96 -2.75
N LEU A 30 -9.95 -22.63 -2.94
CA LEU A 30 -10.94 -21.54 -2.77
C LEU A 30 -11.04 -21.03 -1.30
N VAL A 31 -11.03 -19.74 -0.93
CA VAL A 31 -11.22 -18.44 -1.59
C VAL A 31 -10.47 -17.40 -0.73
N PHE A 32 -9.74 -16.45 -1.33
CA PHE A 32 -9.27 -15.26 -0.60
C PHE A 32 -10.46 -14.33 -0.30
N SER A 33 -10.96 -14.39 0.93
CA SER A 33 -11.96 -13.45 1.45
C SER A 33 -11.32 -12.10 1.77
N ASN A 34 -11.42 -11.14 0.85
CA ASN A 34 -10.88 -9.76 0.95
C ASN A 34 -11.69 -8.82 1.89
N THR A 35 -12.37 -9.36 2.91
CA THR A 35 -13.23 -8.56 3.81
C THR A 35 -12.69 -8.50 5.24
N ILE A 36 -11.75 -9.38 5.61
CA ILE A 36 -11.08 -9.38 6.92
C ILE A 36 -9.57 -9.14 6.74
N GLN A 37 -9.20 -8.07 6.03
CA GLN A 37 -7.84 -7.51 6.09
C GLN A 37 -7.84 -6.09 6.66
N ASN A 38 -8.85 -5.28 6.31
CA ASN A 38 -8.93 -3.85 6.68
C ASN A 38 -8.90 -3.57 8.19
N GLY A 39 -9.25 -4.55 9.03
CA GLY A 39 -9.24 -4.41 10.50
C GLY A 39 -7.84 -4.58 11.14
N MET A 40 -6.93 -5.32 10.49
CA MET A 40 -5.56 -5.51 10.99
C MET A 40 -4.60 -4.43 10.48
N ASP A 41 -4.90 -3.83 9.32
CA ASP A 41 -4.14 -2.70 8.77
C ASP A 41 -4.21 -1.45 9.67
N ASN A 42 -5.30 -1.28 10.44
CA ASN A 42 -5.45 -0.16 11.37
C ASN A 42 -4.63 -0.30 12.67
N ILE A 43 -4.27 -1.52 13.08
CA ILE A 43 -3.50 -1.76 14.31
C ILE A 43 -2.00 -1.80 14.03
N GLN A 44 -1.57 -2.16 12.81
CA GLN A 44 -0.16 -2.00 12.40
C GLN A 44 0.21 -0.53 12.13
N GLN A 45 -0.78 0.35 11.96
CA GLN A 45 -0.58 1.80 11.76
C GLN A 45 -0.15 2.55 13.03
N MET A 46 0.02 1.87 14.16
CA MET A 46 0.46 2.43 15.44
C MET A 46 1.90 2.08 15.85
N GLN A 47 2.72 1.52 14.95
CA GLN A 47 4.10 1.15 15.27
C GLN A 47 5.19 1.98 14.57
N SER A 48 4.84 2.91 13.66
CA SER A 48 5.82 3.85 13.11
C SER A 48 5.57 5.25 13.67
N SER A 49 5.92 5.42 14.95
CA SER A 49 5.91 6.72 15.63
C SER A 49 6.88 7.69 14.94
N GLY A 50 6.35 8.77 14.35
CA GLY A 50 7.12 9.93 13.90
C GLY A 50 6.92 10.31 12.42
N GLY A 51 5.97 11.20 12.15
CA GLY A 51 5.76 11.82 10.84
C GLY A 51 4.29 11.76 10.42
N GLY A 52 3.70 12.91 10.06
CA GLY A 52 2.28 13.05 9.75
C GLY A 52 1.76 12.00 8.75
N ARG A 53 0.47 11.67 8.83
CA ARG A 53 -0.23 10.64 8.04
C ARG A 53 0.16 10.69 6.54
N VAL A 54 1.17 9.93 6.14
CA VAL A 54 1.50 9.73 4.72
C VAL A 54 0.49 8.73 4.20
N GLN A 55 -0.43 9.19 3.38
CA GLN A 55 -1.45 8.33 2.79
C GLN A 55 -0.78 7.41 1.77
N PRO A 56 -0.90 6.09 1.90
CA PRO A 56 -0.35 5.16 0.91
C PRO A 56 -1.07 5.34 -0.43
N VAL A 57 -0.34 5.10 -1.51
CA VAL A 57 -0.91 5.09 -2.87
C VAL A 57 -1.19 3.67 -3.34
N GLY A 58 -2.11 3.48 -4.28
CA GLY A 58 -2.40 2.16 -4.85
C GLY A 58 -1.25 1.62 -5.71
N ASN A 59 -0.53 2.49 -6.42
CA ASN A 59 0.60 2.12 -7.28
C ASN A 59 1.45 3.33 -7.72
N MET A 60 2.53 3.09 -8.47
CA MET A 60 3.43 4.13 -8.98
C MET A 60 2.73 5.16 -9.90
N SER A 61 1.74 4.74 -10.69
CA SER A 61 0.98 5.66 -11.55
C SER A 61 0.18 6.66 -10.71
N GLU A 62 -0.36 6.23 -9.58
CA GLU A 62 -1.04 7.10 -8.63
C GLU A 62 -0.07 8.04 -7.92
N PHE A 63 1.09 7.54 -7.49
CA PHE A 63 2.16 8.39 -6.95
C PHE A 63 2.53 9.53 -7.92
N PHE A 64 2.69 9.23 -9.20
CA PHE A 64 3.01 10.23 -10.23
C PHE A 64 1.91 11.24 -10.52
N LYS A 65 0.70 11.10 -9.94
CA LYS A 65 -0.33 12.15 -9.99
C LYS A 65 -0.09 13.23 -8.93
N SER A 66 0.67 12.93 -7.87
CA SER A 66 1.01 13.89 -6.82
C SER A 66 1.96 15.00 -7.31
N LYS A 67 2.06 16.10 -6.56
CA LYS A 67 2.97 17.22 -6.90
C LYS A 67 4.43 16.78 -6.97
N PHE A 68 4.86 15.94 -6.02
CA PHE A 68 6.22 15.42 -5.98
C PHE A 68 6.45 14.35 -7.05
N GLY A 69 5.54 13.38 -7.15
CA GLY A 69 5.62 12.31 -8.13
C GLY A 69 5.61 12.81 -9.58
N LYS A 70 4.86 13.88 -9.90
CA LYS A 70 4.92 14.52 -11.23
C LYS A 70 6.34 14.99 -11.57
N LYS A 71 6.99 15.72 -10.66
CA LYS A 71 8.36 16.20 -10.86
C LYS A 71 9.34 15.04 -11.07
N LEU A 72 9.18 13.95 -10.32
CA LEU A 72 10.00 12.75 -10.50
C LEU A 72 9.72 12.07 -11.83
N LYS A 73 8.46 11.93 -12.22
CA LYS A 73 8.08 11.34 -13.51
C LYS A 73 8.69 12.11 -14.68
N ASP A 74 8.67 13.44 -14.61
CA ASP A 74 9.16 14.30 -15.68
C ASP A 74 10.69 14.18 -15.86
N CYS A 75 11.44 13.93 -14.77
CA CYS A 75 12.91 13.82 -14.81
C CYS A 75 13.44 12.37 -14.75
N SER A 76 12.57 11.36 -14.87
CA SER A 76 12.94 9.94 -14.79
C SER A 76 12.33 9.10 -15.88
N ASN A 77 13.01 8.00 -16.21
CA ASN A 77 12.51 6.99 -17.13
C ASN A 77 12.30 5.66 -16.42
N LYS A 78 11.20 4.99 -16.78
CA LYS A 78 10.93 3.62 -16.35
C LYS A 78 12.02 2.70 -16.92
N THR A 79 12.53 1.82 -16.08
CA THR A 79 13.48 0.77 -16.50
C THR A 79 12.74 -0.56 -16.75
N SER A 80 13.43 -1.55 -17.28
CA SER A 80 12.94 -2.93 -17.36
C SER A 80 13.03 -3.68 -16.02
N LYS A 81 13.67 -3.10 -15.00
CA LYS A 81 13.85 -3.75 -13.70
C LYS A 81 12.59 -3.67 -12.85
N MET A 82 12.35 -4.72 -12.08
CA MET A 82 11.30 -4.78 -11.08
C MET A 82 11.88 -5.26 -9.76
N VAL A 83 11.48 -4.62 -8.67
CA VAL A 83 11.81 -5.00 -7.30
C VAL A 83 10.52 -5.06 -6.52
N ASP A 84 10.26 -6.16 -5.81
CA ASP A 84 9.04 -6.38 -5.02
C ASP A 84 7.72 -6.14 -5.79
N GLY A 85 7.71 -6.52 -7.07
CA GLY A 85 6.56 -6.32 -7.97
C GLY A 85 6.39 -4.88 -8.47
N GLN A 86 7.29 -3.97 -8.11
CA GLN A 86 7.24 -2.55 -8.42
C GLN A 86 8.28 -2.20 -9.49
N SER A 87 7.91 -1.33 -10.43
CA SER A 87 8.82 -0.89 -11.48
C SER A 87 9.88 0.06 -10.92
N VAL A 88 11.14 -0.17 -11.30
CA VAL A 88 12.25 0.74 -10.98
C VAL A 88 12.36 1.83 -12.03
N TYR A 89 12.58 3.06 -11.59
CA TYR A 89 12.77 4.24 -12.42
C TYR A 89 14.18 4.77 -12.22
N THR A 90 14.78 5.34 -13.27
CA THR A 90 16.08 6.01 -13.20
C THR A 90 15.91 7.48 -13.49
N VAL A 91 16.48 8.33 -12.65
CA VAL A 91 16.54 9.78 -12.88
C VAL A 91 17.49 10.04 -14.05
N THR A 92 16.95 10.46 -15.18
CA THR A 92 17.71 10.67 -16.43
C THR A 92 18.17 12.11 -16.59
N GLU A 93 17.50 13.04 -15.93
CA GLU A 93 17.77 14.48 -16.01
C GLU A 93 18.39 15.03 -14.73
N LYS A 94 18.97 16.23 -14.81
CA LYS A 94 19.42 16.92 -13.60
C LYS A 94 18.19 17.45 -12.87
N THR A 95 18.04 17.07 -11.60
CA THR A 95 16.93 17.49 -10.75
C THR A 95 17.42 18.38 -9.62
N ASN A 96 16.60 19.36 -9.24
CA ASN A 96 16.81 20.20 -8.05
C ASN A 96 16.11 19.63 -6.80
N ILE A 97 15.64 18.38 -6.88
CA ILE A 97 15.02 17.70 -5.74
C ILE A 97 16.12 17.29 -4.74
N PRO A 98 16.04 17.73 -3.47
CA PRO A 98 16.97 17.30 -2.43
C PRO A 98 17.02 15.77 -2.32
N GLY A 99 18.22 15.21 -2.22
CA GLY A 99 18.40 13.76 -2.07
C GLY A 99 18.38 12.96 -3.37
N LEU A 100 18.02 13.54 -4.52
CA LEU A 100 18.08 12.86 -5.83
C LEU A 100 19.10 13.52 -6.77
N LYS A 101 19.87 12.70 -7.48
CA LYS A 101 20.77 13.14 -8.56
C LYS A 101 20.53 12.32 -9.83
N LYS A 102 21.00 12.85 -10.96
CA LYS A 102 20.99 12.11 -12.23
C LYS A 102 21.72 10.76 -12.07
N GLY A 103 21.09 9.70 -12.56
CA GLY A 103 21.55 8.32 -12.50
C GLY A 103 21.09 7.56 -11.26
N ASP A 104 20.47 8.23 -10.28
CA ASP A 104 19.84 7.52 -9.17
C ASP A 104 18.64 6.71 -9.66
N GLN A 105 18.40 5.60 -8.99
CA GLN A 105 17.28 4.70 -9.23
C GLN A 105 16.31 4.78 -8.07
N PHE A 106 15.01 4.64 -8.32
CA PHE A 106 14.02 4.59 -7.26
C PHE A 106 12.86 3.68 -7.59
N TYR A 107 12.19 3.16 -6.57
CA TYR A 107 10.93 2.45 -6.70
C TYR A 107 10.01 2.74 -5.50
N LEU A 108 8.71 2.50 -5.68
CA LEU A 108 7.70 2.64 -4.64
C LEU A 108 7.70 1.39 -3.78
N ASP A 109 7.74 1.52 -2.45
CA ASP A 109 7.68 0.37 -1.54
C ASP A 109 6.52 -0.57 -1.92
N GLY A 110 6.81 -1.87 -2.09
CA GLY A 110 5.81 -2.84 -2.52
C GLY A 110 4.77 -3.12 -1.44
N LEU A 111 5.20 -3.13 -0.18
CA LEU A 111 4.38 -3.54 0.95
C LEU A 111 3.41 -2.42 1.35
N HIS A 112 3.93 -1.31 1.86
CA HIS A 112 3.13 -0.22 2.43
C HIS A 112 2.77 0.86 1.41
N LYS A 113 3.54 1.01 0.32
CA LYS A 113 3.32 2.03 -0.73
C LYS A 113 3.18 3.47 -0.17
N ASP A 114 3.85 3.75 0.95
CA ASP A 114 3.84 5.03 1.67
C ASP A 114 5.19 5.78 1.55
N HIS A 115 6.19 5.18 0.90
CA HIS A 115 7.51 5.77 0.67
C HIS A 115 8.15 5.24 -0.61
N ILE A 116 9.17 5.95 -1.09
CA ILE A 116 10.05 5.51 -2.17
C ILE A 116 11.44 5.23 -1.63
N GLU A 117 12.06 4.17 -2.14
CA GLU A 117 13.44 3.83 -1.85
C GLU A 117 14.32 4.36 -2.98
N VAL A 118 15.36 5.12 -2.62
CA VAL A 118 16.27 5.76 -3.57
C VAL A 118 17.64 5.11 -3.47
N PHE A 119 18.16 4.68 -4.62
CA PHE A 119 19.43 4.02 -4.79
C PHE A 119 20.34 4.85 -5.68
N ASP A 120 21.64 4.78 -5.45
CA ASP A 120 22.61 5.38 -6.35
C ASP A 120 22.69 4.62 -7.69
N LYS A 121 23.43 5.19 -8.65
CA LYS A 121 23.70 4.55 -9.94
C LYS A 121 24.39 3.18 -9.87
N ARG A 122 25.01 2.86 -8.73
CA ARG A 122 25.67 1.56 -8.47
C ARG A 122 24.72 0.57 -7.79
N GLY A 123 23.49 1.00 -7.51
CA GLY A 123 22.47 0.19 -6.87
C GLY A 123 22.53 0.18 -5.35
N ASN A 124 23.34 1.00 -4.69
CA ASN A 124 23.37 1.07 -3.23
C ASN A 124 22.27 1.99 -2.71
N ILE A 125 21.59 1.61 -1.63
CA ILE A 125 20.61 2.49 -0.98
C ILE A 125 21.28 3.83 -0.62
N LYS A 126 20.60 4.91 -0.98
CA LYS A 126 21.09 6.28 -0.80
C LYS A 126 20.19 7.07 0.13
N ASP A 127 18.87 6.91 0.02
CA ASP A 127 17.89 7.58 0.85
C ASP A 127 16.56 6.83 0.82
N VAL A 128 15.67 7.13 1.77
CA VAL A 128 14.26 6.73 1.75
C VAL A 128 13.42 7.99 1.87
N LEU A 129 12.58 8.26 0.88
CA LEU A 129 11.77 9.48 0.85
C LEU A 129 10.28 9.15 1.02
N ASN A 130 9.56 9.95 1.77
CA ASN A 130 8.10 9.89 1.82
C ASN A 130 7.50 10.35 0.47
N LEU A 131 6.20 10.11 0.25
CA LEU A 131 5.53 10.46 -1.02
C LEU A 131 5.43 11.98 -1.29
N ASP A 132 5.75 12.82 -0.31
CA ASP A 132 5.86 14.27 -0.46
C ASP A 132 7.29 14.75 -0.80
N GLY A 133 8.28 13.84 -0.79
CA GLY A 133 9.68 14.10 -1.07
C GLY A 133 10.54 14.42 0.15
N THR A 134 9.98 14.36 1.37
CA THR A 134 10.76 14.51 2.60
C THR A 134 11.56 13.25 2.91
N SER A 135 12.80 13.39 3.40
CA SER A 135 13.62 12.24 3.80
C SER A 135 13.11 11.60 5.09
N ASN A 136 13.14 10.28 5.13
CA ASN A 136 12.71 9.45 6.25
C ASN A 136 13.93 8.73 6.85
N PRO A 137 14.68 9.38 7.77
CA PRO A 137 15.93 8.85 8.29
C PRO A 137 15.74 7.53 9.07
N GLN A 138 14.58 7.34 9.70
CA GLN A 138 14.26 6.12 10.43
C GLN A 138 14.11 4.93 9.46
N LYS A 139 13.38 5.11 8.35
CA LYS A 139 13.26 4.06 7.33
C LYS A 139 14.59 3.85 6.59
N PHE A 140 15.34 4.91 6.31
CA PHE A 140 16.67 4.79 5.71
C PHE A 140 17.62 3.96 6.60
N LYS A 141 17.61 4.17 7.92
CA LYS A 141 18.40 3.36 8.86
C LYS A 141 18.07 1.88 8.78
N ASN A 142 16.80 1.53 8.60
CA ASN A 142 16.35 0.15 8.44
C ASN A 142 16.66 -0.42 7.05
N ALA A 143 16.79 0.44 6.04
CA ALA A 143 17.13 0.06 4.68
C ALA A 143 18.65 0.00 4.42
N MET A 144 19.49 0.48 5.35
CA MET A 144 20.95 0.48 5.19
C MET A 144 21.48 -0.92 4.85
N GLY A 145 22.36 -0.98 3.85
CA GLY A 145 22.91 -2.24 3.33
C GLY A 145 22.09 -2.87 2.20
N ARG A 146 20.90 -2.37 1.89
CA ARG A 146 20.14 -2.82 0.71
C ARG A 146 20.84 -2.39 -0.59
N THR A 147 20.78 -3.29 -1.56
CA THR A 147 21.27 -3.04 -2.92
C THR A 147 20.30 -3.57 -3.95
N ILE A 148 20.11 -2.83 -5.03
CA ILE A 148 19.41 -3.29 -6.23
C ILE A 148 20.44 -3.64 -7.30
N LYS A 149 20.28 -4.79 -7.96
CA LYS A 149 21.15 -5.24 -9.06
C LYS A 149 20.49 -4.98 -10.40
#